data_AF-A0AAN9J6A3-F1
#
_entry.id   AF-A0AAN9J6A3-F1
#
_cell.length_a   1.000
_cell.length_b   1.000
_cell.length_c   1.000
_cell.angle_alpha   90.00
_cell.angle_beta   90.00
_cell.angle_gamma   90.00
#
_symmetry.space_group_name_H-M   'P 1'
#
loop_
_entity.id
_entity.type
_entity.pdbx_description
1 polymer ?
#
loop_
_entity_poly.entity_id
_entity_poly.type
_entity_poly.pdbx_seq_one_letter_code
_entity_poly.pdbx_strand_id
1 'polypeptide(L)'
;MSMANRDVEVEVEEEEEGPLKIYFIPYLASGHMIPLFDIATLFASRGHHVTIITTPFNAQSFTNNLHRKPDHHLHIHTVDFPYQEVGLSPDSGVEIMSNLTDLATSVL
;
A
#
# COMPACT_ATOMS: atom_id res chain seq x y z
N MET A 1 -0.39 50.14 43.99
CA MET A 1 -0.28 49.36 42.74
C MET A 1 0.27 47.98 43.09
N SER A 2 -0.57 46.96 43.06
CA SER A 2 -0.16 45.55 43.18
C SER A 2 -0.38 44.92 41.81
N MET A 3 0.70 44.58 41.12
CA MET A 3 0.62 43.83 39.88
C MET A 3 0.51 42.36 40.25
N ALA A 4 -0.68 41.78 40.04
CA ALA A 4 -0.87 40.35 40.09
C ALA A 4 -0.10 39.74 38.90
N ASN A 5 0.89 38.90 39.19
CA ASN A 5 1.42 37.96 38.21
C ASN A 5 0.29 36.99 37.88
N ARG A 6 -0.27 37.11 36.68
CA ARG A 6 -1.08 36.03 36.12
C ARG A 6 -0.08 35.05 35.55
N ASP A 7 0.14 33.96 36.29
CA ASP A 7 0.72 32.76 35.72
C ASP A 7 -0.22 32.33 34.59
N VAL A 8 0.21 32.56 33.36
CA VAL A 8 -0.47 32.04 32.18
C VAL A 8 -0.09 30.56 32.14
N GLU A 9 -0.95 29.71 32.70
CA GLU A 9 -0.91 28.28 32.43
C GLU A 9 -1.17 28.13 30.92
N VAL A 10 -0.09 27.90 30.18
CA VAL A 10 -0.18 27.47 28.79
C VAL A 10 -0.69 26.03 28.85
N GLU A 11 -2.00 25.86 28.67
CA GLU A 11 -2.58 24.57 28.34
C GLU A 11 -1.95 24.13 27.01
N VAL A 12 -0.94 23.28 27.12
CA VAL A 12 -0.42 22.53 25.98
C VAL A 12 -1.52 21.55 25.62
N GLU A 13 -2.34 21.88 24.63
CA GLU A 13 -3.18 20.90 23.97
C GLU A 13 -2.24 19.85 23.39
N GLU A 14 -2.11 18.70 24.06
CA GLU A 14 -1.46 17.54 23.47
C GLU A 14 -2.30 17.16 22.25
N GLU A 15 -1.80 17.48 21.05
CA GLU A 15 -2.35 16.90 19.82
C GLU A 15 -2.20 15.38 19.97
N GLU A 16 -3.30 14.68 20.30
CA GLU A 16 -3.36 13.24 20.10
C GLU A 16 -3.15 13.00 18.61
N GLU A 17 -1.93 12.65 18.22
CA GLU A 17 -1.61 12.17 16.88
C GLU A 17 -2.34 10.84 16.66
N GLY A 18 -3.59 10.95 16.19
CA GLY A 18 -4.43 9.81 15.87
C GLY A 18 -3.85 8.97 14.72
N PRO A 19 -4.41 7.77 14.47
CA PRO A 19 -3.95 6.88 13.42
C PRO A 19 -3.81 7.55 12.04
N LEU A 20 -2.60 7.55 11.49
CA LEU A 20 -2.35 7.95 10.10
C LEU A 20 -3.11 7.05 9.11
N LYS A 21 -3.48 7.64 7.96
CA LYS A 21 -3.99 6.93 6.78
C LYS A 21 -2.90 6.89 5.72
N ILE A 22 -2.39 5.70 5.42
CA ILE A 22 -1.20 5.50 4.58
C ILE A 22 -1.57 4.65 3.37
N TYR A 23 -1.12 5.07 2.19
CA TYR A 23 -1.36 4.37 0.92
C TYR A 23 -0.03 3.92 0.32
N PHE A 24 0.09 2.63 0.04
CA PHE A 24 1.22 2.05 -0.66
C PHE A 24 0.82 1.67 -2.08
N ILE A 25 1.58 2.15 -3.06
CA ILE A 25 1.39 1.82 -4.48
C ILE A 25 2.70 1.17 -4.96
N PRO A 26 2.85 -0.16 -4.81
CA PRO A 26 4.05 -0.84 -5.25
C PRO A 26 4.16 -0.85 -6.78
N TYR A 27 5.40 -0.85 -7.26
CA TYR A 27 5.66 -1.31 -8.62
C TYR A 27 5.31 -2.80 -8.72
N LEU A 28 4.64 -3.22 -9.80
CA LEU A 28 4.06 -4.56 -9.98
C LEU A 28 5.11 -5.63 -10.36
N ALA A 29 6.21 -5.66 -9.61
CA ALA A 29 7.24 -6.70 -9.66
C ALA A 29 7.46 -7.25 -8.25
N SER A 30 7.69 -8.56 -8.13
CA SER A 30 7.82 -9.23 -6.83
C SER A 30 8.88 -8.59 -5.92
N GLY A 31 10.01 -8.14 -6.50
CA GLY A 31 11.08 -7.46 -5.77
C GLY A 31 10.70 -6.09 -5.19
N HIS A 32 9.60 -5.47 -5.64
CA HIS A 32 9.05 -4.23 -5.07
C HIS A 32 7.82 -4.49 -4.20
N MET A 33 6.96 -5.42 -4.60
CA MET A 33 5.73 -5.75 -3.87
C MET A 33 6.03 -6.36 -2.50
N ILE A 34 6.98 -7.30 -2.41
CA ILE A 34 7.28 -7.98 -1.14
C ILE A 34 7.82 -6.99 -0.09
N PRO A 35 8.86 -6.18 -0.34
CA PRO A 35 9.37 -5.26 0.67
C PRO A 35 8.34 -4.20 1.08
N LEU A 36 7.56 -3.69 0.12
CA LEU A 36 6.56 -2.67 0.42
C LEU A 36 5.39 -3.24 1.23
N PHE A 37 5.05 -4.52 1.02
CA PHE A 37 4.07 -5.24 1.82
C PHE A 37 4.54 -5.42 3.27
N ASP A 38 5.81 -5.76 3.49
CA ASP A 38 6.38 -5.88 4.84
C ASP A 38 6.33 -4.53 5.58
N ILE A 39 6.68 -3.44 4.89
CA ILE A 39 6.59 -2.08 5.44
C ILE A 39 5.13 -1.71 5.74
N ALA A 40 4.20 -2.01 4.85
CA ALA A 40 2.77 -1.75 5.06
C ALA A 40 2.25 -2.49 6.30
N THR A 41 2.63 -3.75 6.46
CA THR A 41 2.29 -4.56 7.64
C THR A 41 2.88 -3.97 8.92
N LEU A 42 4.09 -3.43 8.86
CA LEU A 42 4.78 -2.79 9.98
C LEU A 42 4.09 -1.50 10.47
N PHE A 43 3.48 -0.73 9.55
CA PHE A 43 2.65 0.42 9.91
C PHE A 43 1.30 -0.02 10.48
N ALA A 44 0.65 -1.01 9.86
CA ALA A 44 -0.63 -1.53 10.32
C ALA A 44 -0.52 -2.12 11.74
N SER A 45 0.56 -2.82 12.04
CA SER A 45 0.81 -3.39 13.38
C SER A 45 1.05 -2.34 14.47
N ARG A 46 1.22 -1.06 14.11
CA ARG A 46 1.33 0.08 15.04
C ARG A 46 0.01 0.85 15.18
N GLY A 47 -1.08 0.34 14.62
CA GLY A 47 -2.41 0.95 14.71
C GLY A 47 -2.71 2.00 13.64
N HIS A 48 -1.88 2.12 12.59
CA HIS A 48 -2.16 3.02 11.47
C HIS A 48 -3.03 2.34 10.42
N HIS A 49 -3.93 3.08 9.79
CA HIS A 49 -4.75 2.58 8.69
C HIS A 49 -3.92 2.54 7.40
N VAL A 50 -3.71 1.35 6.86
CA VAL A 50 -2.86 1.14 5.70
C VAL A 50 -3.66 0.52 4.56
N THR A 51 -3.53 1.08 3.37
CA THR A 51 -4.12 0.54 2.13
C THR A 51 -3.04 0.29 1.10
N ILE A 52 -2.95 -0.94 0.59
CA ILE A 52 -2.12 -1.29 -0.56
C ILE A 52 -2.99 -1.22 -1.81
N ILE A 53 -2.60 -0.40 -2.78
CA ILE A 53 -3.28 -0.28 -4.07
C ILE A 53 -2.54 -1.11 -5.10
N THR A 54 -3.21 -2.04 -5.73
CA THR A 54 -2.62 -2.97 -6.70
C THR A 54 -3.66 -3.41 -7.73
N THR A 55 -3.38 -4.41 -8.55
CA THR A 55 -4.30 -4.95 -9.55
C THR A 55 -4.92 -6.28 -9.08
N PRO A 56 -6.08 -6.72 -9.62
CA PRO A 56 -6.77 -7.92 -9.16
C PRO A 56 -5.91 -9.18 -9.12
N PHE A 57 -5.02 -9.40 -10.10
CA PHE A 57 -4.18 -10.60 -10.12
C PHE A 57 -3.00 -10.50 -9.16
N ASN A 58 -2.35 -9.33 -9.07
CA ASN A 58 -1.31 -9.10 -8.08
C ASN A 58 -1.85 -9.20 -6.63
N ALA A 59 -3.13 -8.86 -6.42
CA ALA A 59 -3.77 -9.00 -5.12
C ALA A 59 -3.76 -10.45 -4.59
N GLN A 60 -3.87 -11.44 -5.48
CA GLN A 60 -3.81 -12.87 -5.13
C GLN A 60 -2.45 -13.29 -4.57
N SER A 61 -1.38 -12.56 -4.91
CA SER A 61 -0.04 -12.83 -4.36
C SER A 61 0.01 -12.52 -2.86
N PHE A 62 -0.79 -11.58 -2.37
CA PHE A 62 -0.80 -11.24 -0.94
C PHE A 62 -1.54 -12.28 -0.10
N THR A 63 -2.60 -12.89 -0.63
CA THR A 63 -3.35 -13.92 0.09
C THR A 63 -2.55 -15.22 0.24
N ASN A 64 -1.69 -15.53 -0.74
CA ASN A 64 -0.93 -16.78 -0.76
C ASN A 64 0.34 -16.71 0.10
N ASN A 65 0.94 -15.53 0.25
CA ASN A 65 2.18 -15.34 1.02
C ASN A 65 1.94 -14.95 2.49
N LEU A 66 0.68 -14.76 2.90
CA LEU A 66 0.36 -14.42 4.27
C LEU A 66 0.44 -15.65 5.19
N HIS A 67 1.57 -15.81 5.87
CA HIS A 67 1.73 -16.81 6.92
C HIS A 67 0.91 -16.50 8.19
N ARG A 68 0.34 -15.30 8.29
CA ARG A 68 -0.47 -14.82 9.43
C ARG A 68 -1.73 -14.12 8.92
N LYS A 69 -2.77 -14.08 9.75
CA LYS A 69 -3.96 -13.28 9.44
C LYS A 69 -3.56 -11.80 9.32
N PRO A 70 -4.07 -11.07 8.31
CA PRO A 70 -3.77 -9.66 8.16
C PRO A 70 -4.28 -8.87 9.36
N ASP A 71 -3.55 -7.83 9.75
CA ASP A 71 -4.04 -6.85 10.73
C ASP A 71 -5.31 -6.19 10.18
N HIS A 72 -6.32 -5.98 11.01
CA HIS A 72 -7.56 -5.28 10.64
C HIS A 72 -7.33 -3.85 10.13
N HIS A 73 -6.17 -3.25 10.40
CA HIS A 73 -5.81 -1.96 9.84
C HIS A 73 -5.22 -2.04 8.42
N LEU A 74 -4.89 -3.22 7.91
CA LEU A 74 -4.32 -3.44 6.58
C LEU A 74 -5.40 -3.83 5.56
N HIS A 75 -5.54 -3.01 4.52
CA HIS A 75 -6.50 -3.19 3.44
C HIS A 75 -5.80 -3.35 2.10
N ILE A 76 -6.38 -4.14 1.20
CA ILE A 76 -5.95 -4.25 -0.19
C ILE A 76 -7.06 -3.68 -1.07
N HIS A 77 -6.72 -2.69 -1.88
CA HIS A 77 -7.60 -2.09 -2.86
C HIS A 77 -7.12 -2.41 -4.28
N THR A 78 -8.01 -2.94 -5.10
CA THR A 78 -7.69 -3.33 -6.48
C THR A 78 -8.18 -2.29 -7.47
N VAL A 79 -7.33 -1.94 -8.42
CA VAL A 79 -7.63 -1.11 -9.59
C VAL A 79 -7.41 -1.94 -10.85
N ASP A 80 -8.33 -1.87 -11.80
CA ASP A 80 -8.25 -2.64 -13.04
C ASP A 80 -7.03 -2.23 -13.86
N PHE A 81 -6.28 -3.21 -14.34
CA PHE A 81 -5.20 -2.97 -15.29
C PHE A 81 -5.81 -2.63 -16.65
N PRO A 82 -5.33 -1.59 -17.37
CA PRO A 82 -5.99 -1.05 -18.57
C PRO A 82 -5.73 -1.91 -19.83
N TYR A 83 -5.96 -3.22 -19.75
CA TYR A 83 -5.70 -4.21 -20.80
C TYR A 83 -6.14 -3.75 -22.21
N GLN A 84 -7.40 -3.35 -22.35
CA GLN A 84 -7.99 -2.96 -23.63
C GLN A 84 -7.35 -1.69 -24.21
N GLU A 85 -6.97 -0.74 -23.36
CA GLU A 85 -6.41 0.56 -23.77
C GLU A 85 -4.98 0.42 -24.32
N VAL A 86 -4.26 -0.62 -23.88
CA VAL A 86 -2.90 -0.93 -24.34
C VAL A 86 -2.86 -2.09 -25.35
N GLY A 87 -4.01 -2.58 -25.81
CA GLY A 87 -4.09 -3.66 -26.81
C GLY A 87 -3.66 -5.03 -26.29
N LEU A 88 -3.76 -5.26 -24.98
CA LEU A 88 -3.39 -6.52 -24.32
C LEU A 88 -4.66 -7.30 -23.92
N SER A 89 -4.57 -8.63 -23.91
CA SER A 89 -5.66 -9.49 -23.46
C SER A 89 -5.63 -9.65 -21.92
N PRO A 90 -6.78 -9.71 -21.22
CA PRO A 90 -6.82 -9.89 -19.76
C PRO A 90 -6.17 -11.17 -19.24
N ASP A 91 -6.03 -12.20 -20.08
CA ASP A 91 -5.38 -13.48 -19.77
C ASP A 91 -3.86 -13.48 -20.03
N SER A 92 -3.30 -12.39 -20.56
CA SER A 92 -1.88 -12.29 -20.92
C SER A 92 -0.92 -12.29 -19.72
N GLY A 93 -1.41 -12.05 -18.50
CA GLY A 93 -0.62 -12.07 -17.27
C GLY A 93 0.44 -10.96 -17.19
N VAL A 94 0.39 -9.98 -18.09
CA VAL A 94 1.35 -8.86 -18.23
C VAL A 94 1.33 -7.88 -17.05
N GLU A 95 0.31 -7.93 -16.20
CA GLU A 95 0.28 -7.13 -14.96
C GLU A 95 1.31 -7.60 -13.93
N ILE A 96 1.90 -8.79 -14.10
CA ILE A 96 3.10 -9.22 -13.37
C ILE A 96 4.32 -9.01 -14.26
N MET A 97 5.17 -8.05 -13.89
CA MET A 97 6.40 -7.76 -14.63
C MET A 97 7.32 -8.99 -14.76
N SER A 98 7.38 -9.83 -13.72
CA SER A 98 8.20 -11.05 -13.71
C SER A 98 7.72 -12.14 -14.68
N ASN A 99 6.48 -12.05 -15.18
CA ASN A 99 5.90 -13.01 -16.12
C ASN A 99 6.10 -12.60 -17.58
N LEU A 100 6.68 -11.43 -17.85
CA LEU A 100 7.06 -11.03 -19.19
C LEU A 100 8.21 -11.93 -19.68
N THR A 101 7.83 -13.00 -20.36
CA THR A 101 8.74 -13.78 -21.19
C THR A 101 8.93 -13.00 -22.47
N ASP A 102 10.16 -12.52 -22.67
CA ASP A 102 10.70 -11.79 -23.82
C ASP A 102 9.69 -11.46 -24.94
N LEU A 103 9.30 -10.18 -25.07
CA LEU A 103 8.71 -9.65 -26.30
C LEU A 103 9.82 -9.51 -27.35
N ALA A 104 10.46 -10.61 -27.69
CA ALA A 104 11.39 -10.75 -28.79
C ALA A 104 11.16 -12.13 -29.39
N THR A 105 10.14 -12.26 -30.24
CA THR A 105 10.09 -13.06 -31.48
C THR A 105 8.62 -13.24 -31.89
N SER A 106 8.04 -12.25 -32.57
CA SER A 106 7.01 -12.53 -33.60
C SER A 106 6.77 -11.32 -34.51
N VAL A 107 7.85 -10.70 -35.00
CA VAL A 107 7.84 -10.00 -36.30
C VAL A 107 9.23 -10.20 -36.93
N LEU A 108 9.42 -11.35 -37.56
CA LEU A 108 10.01 -11.53 -38.89
C LEU A 108 9.49 -12.87 -39.45
#